data_AF-A0A6H2CXG9-F1
#
_entry.id   AF-A0A6H2CXG9-F1
#
_cell.length_a   1.000
_cell.length_b   1.000
_cell.length_c   1.000
_cell.angle_alpha   90.00
_cell.angle_beta   90.00
_cell.angle_gamma   90.00
#
_symmetry.space_group_name_H-M   'P 1'
#
loop_
_entity.id
_entity.type
_entity.pdbx_description
1 polymer ?
#
loop_
_entity_poly.entity_id
_entity_poly.type
_entity_poly.pdbx_seq_one_letter_code
_entity_poly.pdbx_strand_id
1 'polypeptide(L)'
;MAGYQADDMRLMGGVPGQQLFTYRSSELIADITVSGYFDQAVEDYNLDTGDIIIVCSGATKADAIDLLVATNTSGAVTVVNGS
;
A
#
# COMPACT_ATOMS: atom_id res chain seq x y z
N MET A 1 7.38 -6.25 15.50
CA MET A 1 6.36 -6.31 14.44
C MET A 1 6.56 -5.06 13.62
N ALA A 2 7.18 -5.19 12.46
CA ALA A 2 7.11 -4.12 11.49
C ALA A 2 5.70 -4.18 10.88
N GLY A 3 5.17 -3.03 10.52
CA GLY A 3 3.84 -2.81 10.01
C GLY A 3 3.88 -1.50 9.25
N TYR A 4 2.78 -1.14 8.60
CA TYR A 4 2.71 0.04 7.77
C TYR A 4 3.31 1.30 8.43
N GLN A 5 4.13 2.02 7.66
CA GLN A 5 4.71 3.30 8.07
C GLN A 5 4.33 4.39 7.08
N ALA A 6 3.61 5.42 7.56
CA ALA A 6 3.17 6.54 6.75
C ALA A 6 4.34 7.27 6.06
N ASP A 7 5.49 7.40 6.74
CA ASP A 7 6.68 8.10 6.20
C ASP A 7 7.23 7.46 4.91
N ASP A 8 7.01 6.16 4.75
CA ASP A 8 7.42 5.35 3.60
C ASP A 8 6.40 5.37 2.45
N MET A 9 5.22 5.95 2.66
CA MET A 9 4.17 6.13 1.64
C MET A 9 4.17 7.55 1.08
N ARG A 10 4.01 7.69 -0.24
CA ARG A 10 3.94 8.99 -0.92
C ARG A 10 2.85 9.00 -1.98
N LEU A 11 1.95 9.97 -1.88
CA LEU A 11 0.98 10.28 -2.93
C LEU A 11 1.69 10.93 -4.12
N MET A 12 1.59 10.33 -5.29
CA MET A 12 2.12 10.85 -6.54
C MET A 12 1.10 11.73 -7.28
N GLY A 13 -0.19 11.49 -7.08
CA GLY A 13 -1.29 12.26 -7.65
C GLY A 13 -2.53 11.41 -7.93
N GLY A 14 -3.59 12.04 -8.44
CA GLY A 14 -4.84 11.37 -8.83
C GLY A 14 -6.07 11.99 -8.17
N VAL A 15 -7.20 11.29 -8.28
CA VAL A 15 -8.49 11.61 -7.63
C VAL A 15 -8.91 10.42 -6.77
N PRO A 16 -9.73 10.61 -5.72
CA PRO A 16 -10.18 9.50 -4.86
C PRO A 16 -10.71 8.30 -5.67
N GLY A 17 -10.23 7.10 -5.35
CA GLY A 17 -10.55 5.84 -6.05
C GLY A 17 -9.70 5.57 -7.31
N GLN A 18 -8.78 6.47 -7.64
CA GLN A 18 -7.77 6.35 -8.71
C GLN A 18 -6.47 7.07 -8.33
N GLN A 19 -6.15 7.18 -7.04
CA GLN A 19 -4.91 7.79 -6.58
C GLN A 19 -3.74 6.83 -6.80
N LEU A 20 -2.57 7.39 -7.09
CA LEU A 20 -1.33 6.64 -7.23
C LEU A 20 -0.40 6.92 -6.06
N PHE A 21 -0.01 5.87 -5.37
CA PHE A 21 0.93 5.90 -4.26
C PHE A 21 2.21 5.14 -4.60
N THR A 22 3.31 5.58 -4.01
CA THR A 22 4.54 4.78 -3.90
C THR A 22 4.73 4.41 -2.45
N TYR A 23 5.18 3.18 -2.19
CA TYR A 23 5.44 2.67 -0.85
C TYR A 23 6.75 1.89 -0.83
N ARG A 24 7.60 2.13 0.18
CA ARG A 24 8.89 1.44 0.30
C ARG A 24 9.04 0.78 1.66
N SER A 25 8.93 -0.54 1.72
CA SER A 25 9.09 -1.29 2.96
C SER A 25 10.31 -2.19 2.92
N SER A 26 10.89 -2.45 4.10
CA SER A 26 11.93 -3.48 4.26
C SER A 26 11.35 -4.90 4.36
N GLU A 27 10.03 -5.02 4.45
CA GLU A 27 9.30 -6.28 4.61
C GLU A 27 9.11 -6.99 3.27
N LEU A 28 8.77 -8.27 3.31
CA LEU A 28 8.47 -9.03 2.10
C LEU A 28 7.09 -8.66 1.57
N ILE A 29 6.89 -8.79 0.26
CA ILE A 29 5.59 -8.48 -0.36
C ILE A 29 4.45 -9.30 0.24
N ALA A 30 4.71 -10.57 0.60
CA ALA A 30 3.73 -11.45 1.23
C ALA A 30 3.20 -10.88 2.56
N ASP A 31 4.04 -10.20 3.35
CA ASP A 31 3.65 -9.57 4.61
C ASP A 31 2.85 -8.28 4.37
N ILE A 32 3.21 -7.52 3.33
CA ILE A 32 2.56 -6.26 2.94
C ILE A 32 1.16 -6.50 2.38
N THR A 33 0.94 -7.63 1.68
CA THR A 33 -0.36 -7.97 1.07
C THR A 33 -1.39 -8.54 2.05
N VAL A 34 -1.03 -8.71 3.33
CA VAL A 34 -1.97 -9.20 4.35
C VAL A 34 -3.09 -8.19 4.57
N SER A 35 -4.32 -8.68 4.69
CA SER A 35 -5.49 -7.86 5.04
C SER A 35 -5.22 -7.06 6.31
N GLY A 36 -5.56 -5.77 6.29
CA GLY A 36 -5.35 -4.89 7.43
C GLY A 36 -4.02 -4.13 7.42
N TYR A 37 -3.08 -4.49 6.53
CA TYR A 37 -1.75 -3.88 6.52
C TYR A 37 -1.82 -2.36 6.28
N PHE A 38 -2.71 -1.91 5.39
CA PHE A 38 -2.87 -0.49 5.03
C PHE A 38 -4.07 0.20 5.71
N ASP A 39 -4.65 -0.36 6.78
CA ASP A 39 -5.82 0.24 7.45
C ASP A 39 -5.54 1.68 7.90
N GLN A 40 -4.35 1.94 8.41
CA GLN A 40 -3.94 3.27 8.86
C GLN A 40 -3.79 4.27 7.70
N ALA A 41 -3.50 3.80 6.47
CA ALA A 41 -3.42 4.66 5.30
C ALA A 41 -4.78 5.28 4.92
N VAL A 42 -5.89 4.72 5.41
CA VAL A 42 -7.22 5.33 5.27
C VAL A 42 -7.28 6.67 6.01
N GLU A 43 -6.73 6.75 7.21
CA GLU A 43 -6.72 8.00 7.99
C GLU A 43 -5.61 8.95 7.52
N ASP A 44 -4.43 8.42 7.21
CA ASP A 44 -3.27 9.25 6.84
C ASP A 44 -3.40 9.87 5.44
N TYR A 45 -3.98 9.13 4.50
CA TYR A 45 -3.99 9.48 3.07
C TYR A 45 -5.35 9.42 2.40
N ASN A 46 -6.43 9.08 3.11
CA ASN A 46 -7.76 8.80 2.54
C ASN A 46 -7.72 7.68 1.49
N LEU A 47 -6.93 6.63 1.73
CA LEU A 47 -6.84 5.47 0.85
C LEU A 47 -8.22 4.84 0.65
N ASP A 48 -8.65 4.74 -0.60
CA ASP A 48 -9.97 4.27 -0.99
C ASP A 48 -9.90 3.13 -2.03
N THR A 49 -11.05 2.49 -2.26
CA THR A 49 -11.20 1.40 -3.22
C THR A 49 -10.86 1.86 -4.63
N GLY A 50 -9.92 1.17 -5.28
CA GLY A 50 -9.44 1.47 -6.62
C GLY A 50 -8.13 2.26 -6.66
N ASP A 51 -7.67 2.77 -5.52
CA ASP A 51 -6.35 3.39 -5.43
C ASP A 51 -5.24 2.36 -5.68
N ILE A 52 -4.13 2.84 -6.27
CA ILE A 52 -3.03 2.04 -6.76
C ILE A 52 -1.79 2.33 -5.91
N ILE A 53 -1.10 1.28 -5.47
CA ILE A 53 0.12 1.38 -4.68
C ILE A 53 1.25 0.65 -5.42
N ILE A 54 2.29 1.38 -5.80
CA ILE A 54 3.55 0.82 -6.30
C ILE A 54 4.43 0.52 -5.08
N VAL A 55 4.67 -0.76 -4.81
CA VAL A 55 5.45 -1.20 -3.65
C VAL A 55 6.84 -1.62 -4.08
N CYS A 56 7.87 -1.02 -3.48
CA CYS A 56 9.22 -1.59 -3.47
C CYS A 56 9.46 -2.25 -2.10
N SER A 57 9.78 -3.54 -2.11
CA SER A 57 9.85 -4.39 -0.91
C SER A 57 11.20 -5.10 -0.75
N GLY A 58 11.41 -5.72 0.41
CA GLY A 58 12.61 -6.48 0.79
C GLY A 58 13.64 -5.68 1.58
N ALA A 59 14.65 -6.35 2.15
CA ALA A 59 15.62 -5.77 3.09
C ALA A 59 16.32 -4.51 2.56
N THR A 60 16.53 -4.39 1.24
CA THR A 60 17.14 -3.19 0.63
C THR A 60 16.13 -2.10 0.23
N LYS A 61 14.83 -2.37 0.42
CA LYS A 61 13.69 -1.61 -0.13
C LYS A 61 13.72 -1.51 -1.67
N ALA A 62 14.40 -2.45 -2.33
CA ALA A 62 14.58 -2.52 -3.77
C ALA A 62 14.70 -3.96 -4.29
N ASP A 63 14.40 -4.96 -3.46
CA ASP A 63 14.58 -6.37 -3.82
C ASP A 63 13.44 -6.89 -4.71
N ALA A 64 12.23 -6.34 -4.56
CA ALA A 64 11.08 -6.64 -5.40
C ALA A 64 10.20 -5.40 -5.62
N ILE A 65 9.49 -5.40 -6.76
CA ILE A 65 8.45 -4.41 -7.08
C ILE A 65 7.12 -5.12 -7.33
N ASP A 66 6.04 -4.59 -6.78
CA ASP A 66 4.68 -5.06 -7.06
C ASP A 66 3.70 -3.88 -7.22
N LEU A 67 2.61 -4.13 -7.93
CA LEU A 67 1.53 -3.18 -8.15
C LEU A 67 0.27 -3.69 -7.45
N LEU A 68 -0.18 -2.93 -6.46
CA LEU A 68 -1.31 -3.28 -5.63
C LEU A 68 -2.51 -2.38 -5.95
N VAL A 69 -3.72 -2.95 -5.96
CA VAL A 69 -4.97 -2.20 -5.99
C VAL A 69 -5.68 -2.38 -4.66
N ALA A 70 -5.98 -1.27 -3.98
CA ALA A 70 -6.64 -1.26 -2.68
C ALA A 70 -8.15 -1.47 -2.82
N THR A 71 -8.72 -2.18 -1.86
CA THR A 71 -10.15 -2.26 -1.60
C THR A 71 -10.38 -1.92 -0.14
N ASN A 72 -11.13 -0.84 0.12
CA ASN A 72 -11.45 -0.35 1.44
C ASN A 72 -12.91 -0.66 1.78
N THR A 73 -13.13 -1.43 2.84
CA THR A 73 -14.47 -1.69 3.39
C THR A 73 -14.56 -1.13 4.80
N SER A 74 -15.09 0.09 4.93
CA SER A 74 -15.31 0.76 6.22
C SER A 74 -14.04 0.87 7.09
N GLY A 75 -12.88 1.13 6.47
CA GLY A 75 -11.59 1.29 7.13
C GLY A 75 -10.70 0.04 7.11
N ALA A 76 -11.26 -1.12 6.76
CA ALA A 76 -10.48 -2.35 6.55
C ALA A 76 -10.01 -2.43 5.10
N VAL A 77 -8.69 -2.41 4.89
CA VAL A 77 -8.05 -2.43 3.59
C VAL A 77 -7.53 -3.82 3.25
N THR A 78 -7.94 -4.30 2.08
CA THR A 78 -7.33 -5.43 1.39
C THR A 78 -6.68 -4.94 0.11
N VAL A 79 -5.72 -5.69 -0.40
CA VAL A 79 -5.03 -5.38 -1.65
C VAL A 79 -4.99 -6.62 -2.54
N VAL A 80 -5.08 -6.40 -3.84
CA VAL A 80 -4.78 -7.43 -4.84
C VAL A 80 -3.54 -7.01 -5.61
N ASN A 81 -2.64 -7.96 -5.85
CA ASN A 81 -1.48 -7.74 -6.71
C ASN A 81 -1.77 -8.20 -8.14
N GLY A 82 -0.95 -7.75 -9.09
CA GLY A 82 -1.13 -8.04 -10.52
C GLY A 82 -0.55 -9.38 -11.01
N SER A 83 0.08 -10.16 -10.13
CA SER A 83 0.81 -11.40 -10.44
C SER A 83 -0.05 -12.66 -10.33
#